data_AF-A0A6P1A8B0-F1
#
_entry.id   AF-A0A6P1A8B0-F1
#
_cell.length_a   1.000
_cell.length_b   1.000
_cell.length_c   1.000
_cell.angle_alpha   90.00
_cell.angle_beta   90.00
_cell.angle_gamma   90.00
#
_symmetry.space_group_name_H-M   'P 1'
#
loop_
_entity.id
_entity.type
_entity.pdbx_description
1 polymer ?
#
loop_
_entity_poly.entity_id
_entity_poly.type
_entity_poly.pdbx_seq_one_letter_code
_entity_poly.pdbx_strand_id
1 'polypeptide(L)'
;MTDTQRLQAYQTLTQQLLDCPRGEELKLLEANRELIDPQFIAVTEEKAIELEEAGNTEQAQFLQAFAAQLKQAFAEVAQVVNREGVESRAQAYLMLIDGMLQCSTGEDVAQLLSANPDLVDAGLVQMIAKVAQAMAAKGQNKSASFLLQVATDLAQIINSGS
;
A
#
# COMPACT_ATOMS: atom_id res chain seq x y z
N MET A 1 -5.94 23.24 9.69
CA MET A 1 -6.59 22.78 10.94
C MET A 1 -5.46 22.34 11.88
N THR A 2 -5.44 22.80 13.13
CA THR A 2 -4.45 22.31 14.11
C THR A 2 -4.81 20.90 14.59
N ASP A 3 -3.82 20.17 15.10
CA ASP A 3 -4.00 18.80 15.61
C ASP A 3 -5.12 18.71 16.67
N THR A 4 -5.20 19.72 17.54
CA THR A 4 -6.25 19.86 18.56
C THR A 4 -7.66 20.04 17.98
N GLN A 5 -7.81 20.83 16.91
CA GLN A 5 -9.11 21.01 16.26
C GLN A 5 -9.58 19.74 15.56
N ARG A 6 -8.66 18.97 14.94
CA ARG A 6 -9.00 17.67 14.35
C ARG A 6 -9.48 16.68 15.40
N LEU A 7 -8.77 16.58 16.52
CA LEU A 7 -9.16 15.70 17.62
C LEU A 7 -10.57 16.00 18.14
N GLN A 8 -10.90 17.29 18.34
CA GLN A 8 -12.26 17.68 18.74
C GLN A 8 -13.30 17.34 17.67
N ALA A 9 -12.96 17.52 16.38
CA ALA A 9 -13.84 17.17 15.27
C ALA A 9 -14.12 15.66 15.24
N TYR A 10 -13.12 14.83 15.50
CA TYR A 10 -13.28 13.38 15.62
C TYR A 10 -14.22 12.98 16.76
N GLN A 11 -13.98 13.50 17.97
CA GLN A 11 -14.86 13.22 19.10
C GLN A 11 -16.30 13.65 18.83
N THR A 12 -16.47 14.80 18.20
CA THR A 12 -17.80 15.34 17.83
C THR A 12 -18.49 14.44 16.79
N LEU A 13 -17.73 13.92 15.82
CA LEU A 13 -18.24 13.01 14.81
C LEU A 13 -18.60 11.64 15.40
N THR A 14 -17.74 11.09 16.26
CA THR A 14 -18.01 9.83 16.98
C THR A 14 -19.26 9.95 17.83
N GLN A 15 -19.45 11.08 18.54
CA GLN A 15 -20.67 11.31 19.31
C GLN A 15 -21.91 11.39 18.41
N GLN A 16 -21.84 12.12 17.30
CA GLN A 16 -22.94 12.18 16.34
C GLN A 16 -23.29 10.82 15.73
N LEU A 17 -22.32 9.92 15.55
CA LEU A 17 -22.55 8.55 15.10
C LEU A 17 -23.32 7.73 16.14
N LEU A 18 -23.02 7.91 17.43
CA LEU A 18 -23.72 7.24 18.53
C LEU A 18 -25.16 7.73 18.71
N ASP A 19 -25.38 9.03 18.55
CA ASP A 19 -26.70 9.66 18.63
C ASP A 19 -27.51 9.53 17.31
N CYS A 20 -26.90 8.97 16.26
CA CYS A 20 -27.52 8.86 14.95
C CYS A 20 -28.60 7.77 14.94
N PRO A 21 -29.82 8.06 14.45
CA PRO A 21 -30.79 7.00 14.18
C PRO A 21 -30.27 6.11 13.03
N ARG A 22 -30.48 4.79 13.15
CA ARG A 22 -30.07 3.79 12.15
C ARG A 22 -30.52 4.21 10.75
N GLY A 23 -29.56 4.40 9.84
CA GLY A 23 -29.77 4.76 8.44
C GLY A 23 -29.28 6.16 8.05
N GLU A 24 -28.92 7.01 9.01
CA GLU A 24 -28.36 8.35 8.73
C GLU A 24 -26.83 8.41 8.87
N GLU A 25 -26.19 7.33 9.32
CA GLU A 25 -24.74 7.28 9.52
C GLU A 25 -24.00 7.58 8.20
N LEU A 26 -24.48 7.05 7.07
CA LEU A 26 -23.87 7.31 5.76
C LEU A 26 -23.89 8.80 5.40
N LYS A 27 -25.01 9.50 5.60
CA LYS A 27 -25.10 10.95 5.32
C LYS A 27 -24.14 11.75 6.20
N LEU A 28 -24.04 11.36 7.48
CA LEU A 28 -23.12 11.98 8.42
C LEU A 28 -21.67 11.77 7.97
N LEU A 29 -21.31 10.56 7.54
CA LEU A 29 -20.00 10.25 6.99
C LEU A 29 -19.72 11.00 5.69
N GLU A 30 -20.72 11.14 4.81
CA GLU A 30 -20.60 11.92 3.58
C GLU A 30 -20.31 13.40 3.84
N ALA A 31 -20.97 13.99 4.84
CA ALA A 31 -20.75 15.37 5.24
C ALA A 31 -19.38 15.59 5.89
N ASN A 32 -18.79 14.54 6.50
CA ASN A 32 -17.55 14.61 7.25
C ASN A 32 -16.42 13.78 6.61
N ARG A 33 -16.47 13.53 5.29
CA ARG A 33 -15.49 12.68 4.57
C ARG A 33 -14.04 13.09 4.80
N GLU A 34 -13.79 14.40 4.97
CA GLU A 34 -12.46 14.94 5.24
C GLU A 34 -11.88 14.53 6.61
N LEU A 35 -12.74 14.13 7.55
CA LEU A 35 -12.37 13.62 8.87
C LEU A 35 -12.26 12.09 8.90
N ILE A 36 -12.67 11.39 7.83
CA ILE A 36 -12.60 9.93 7.80
C ILE A 36 -11.20 9.56 7.34
N ASP A 37 -10.34 9.29 8.32
CA ASP A 37 -8.94 8.95 8.12
C ASP A 37 -8.44 7.99 9.22
N PRO A 38 -7.22 7.43 9.12
CA PRO A 38 -6.75 6.45 10.09
C PRO A 38 -6.71 6.96 11.54
N GLN A 39 -6.54 8.27 11.75
CA GLN A 39 -6.52 8.86 13.10
C GLN A 39 -7.93 8.91 13.70
N PHE A 40 -8.95 9.18 12.89
CA PHE A 40 -10.35 9.07 13.31
C PHE A 40 -10.73 7.64 13.74
N ILE A 41 -10.23 6.63 13.04
CA ILE A 41 -10.45 5.22 13.40
C ILE A 41 -9.88 4.96 14.80
N ALA A 42 -8.64 5.40 15.07
CA ALA A 42 -8.01 5.22 16.38
C ALA A 42 -8.81 5.88 17.51
N VAL A 43 -9.31 7.10 17.31
CA VAL A 43 -10.16 7.80 18.27
C VAL A 43 -11.49 7.06 18.50
N THR A 44 -12.05 6.48 17.44
CA THR A 44 -13.31 5.72 17.53
C THR A 44 -13.12 4.41 18.32
N GLU A 45 -11.99 3.72 18.13
CA GLU A 45 -11.65 2.52 18.90
C GLU A 45 -11.41 2.83 20.37
N GLU A 46 -10.68 3.91 20.67
CA GLU A 46 -10.48 4.39 22.05
C GLU A 46 -11.83 4.69 22.70
N LYS A 47 -12.73 5.38 21.99
CA LYS A 47 -14.06 5.69 22.51
C LYS A 47 -14.91 4.44 22.77
N ALA A 48 -14.77 3.43 21.92
CA ALA A 48 -15.45 2.16 22.11
C ALA A 48 -14.99 1.44 23.39
N ILE A 49 -13.70 1.48 23.69
CA ILE A 49 -13.13 0.92 24.93
C ILE A 49 -13.70 1.67 26.14
N GLU A 50 -13.68 3.01 26.13
CA GLU A 50 -14.25 3.82 27.22
C GLU A 50 -15.74 3.48 27.47
N LEU A 51 -16.52 3.26 26.40
CA LEU A 51 -17.93 2.91 26.51
C LEU A 51 -18.14 1.51 27.08
N GLU A 52 -17.30 0.55 26.70
CA GLU A 52 -17.32 -0.81 27.25
C GLU A 52 -17.03 -0.79 28.75
N GLU A 53 -16.01 -0.03 29.19
CA GLU A 53 -15.67 0.16 30.60
C GLU A 53 -16.79 0.86 31.39
N ALA A 54 -17.52 1.77 30.75
CA ALA A 54 -18.68 2.45 31.33
C ALA A 54 -19.96 1.57 31.37
N GLY A 55 -19.92 0.34 30.84
CA GLY A 55 -21.07 -0.56 30.78
C GLY A 55 -22.02 -0.32 29.61
N ASN A 56 -21.65 0.55 28.66
CA ASN A 56 -22.41 0.88 27.45
C ASN A 56 -22.05 -0.07 26.30
N THR A 57 -22.28 -1.36 26.50
CA THR A 57 -21.79 -2.42 25.60
C THR A 57 -22.38 -2.34 24.19
N GLU A 58 -23.64 -1.92 24.03
CA GLU A 58 -24.28 -1.79 22.71
C GLU A 58 -23.60 -0.71 21.86
N GLN A 59 -23.32 0.46 22.45
CA GLN A 59 -22.60 1.53 21.75
C GLN A 59 -21.14 1.16 21.47
N ALA A 60 -20.47 0.48 22.41
CA ALA A 60 -19.11 0.01 22.22
C ALA A 60 -18.99 -0.98 21.05
N GLN A 61 -19.89 -1.97 20.99
CA GLN A 61 -19.91 -2.96 19.90
C GLN A 61 -20.19 -2.31 18.54
N PHE A 62 -21.08 -1.31 18.51
CA PHE A 62 -21.33 -0.53 17.29
C PHE A 62 -20.06 0.19 16.82
N LEU A 63 -19.37 0.93 17.69
CA LEU A 63 -18.15 1.65 17.32
C LEU A 63 -17.01 0.70 16.91
N GLN A 64 -16.85 -0.44 17.58
CA GLN A 64 -15.86 -1.45 17.20
C GLN A 64 -16.16 -2.03 15.81
N ALA A 65 -17.41 -2.43 15.55
CA ALA A 65 -17.83 -2.94 14.25
C ALA A 65 -17.70 -1.88 13.14
N PHE A 66 -17.98 -0.63 13.47
CA PHE A 66 -17.85 0.50 12.56
C PHE A 66 -16.38 0.80 12.22
N ALA A 67 -15.51 0.89 13.22
CA ALA A 67 -14.08 1.06 13.03
C ALA A 67 -13.45 -0.10 12.24
N ALA A 68 -13.88 -1.34 12.49
CA ALA A 68 -13.45 -2.50 11.71
C ALA A 68 -13.87 -2.41 10.24
N GLN A 69 -15.12 -2.02 9.95
CA GLN A 69 -15.60 -1.79 8.59
C GLN A 69 -14.84 -0.68 7.88
N LEU A 70 -14.55 0.44 8.56
CA LEU A 70 -13.72 1.49 8.00
C LEU A 70 -12.32 0.98 7.68
N LYS A 71 -11.65 0.29 8.61
CA LYS A 71 -10.33 -0.32 8.37
C LYS A 71 -10.35 -1.25 7.16
N GLN A 72 -11.39 -2.07 7.03
CA GLN A 72 -11.55 -2.94 5.88
C GLN A 72 -11.74 -2.14 4.59
N ALA A 73 -12.62 -1.13 4.58
CA ALA A 73 -12.83 -0.26 3.44
C ALA A 73 -11.55 0.49 3.03
N PHE A 74 -10.75 0.97 4.00
CA PHE A 74 -9.45 1.57 3.72
C PHE A 74 -8.45 0.55 3.16
N ALA A 75 -8.46 -0.69 3.66
CA ALA A 75 -7.64 -1.77 3.12
C ALA A 75 -8.07 -2.18 1.71
N GLU A 76 -9.37 -2.24 1.43
CA GLU A 76 -9.94 -2.52 0.11
C GLU A 76 -9.67 -1.38 -0.86
N VAL A 77 -9.85 -0.12 -0.45
CA VAL A 77 -9.46 1.05 -1.24
C VAL A 77 -7.95 1.05 -1.46
N ALA A 78 -7.12 0.70 -0.47
CA ALA A 78 -5.68 0.52 -0.69
C ALA A 78 -5.40 -0.60 -1.71
N GLN A 79 -6.18 -1.68 -1.74
CA GLN A 79 -6.06 -2.75 -2.75
C GLN A 79 -6.58 -2.34 -4.14
N VAL A 80 -7.58 -1.44 -4.22
CA VAL A 80 -8.13 -0.91 -5.49
C VAL A 80 -7.26 0.22 -6.04
N VAL A 81 -6.70 1.08 -5.19
CA VAL A 81 -5.74 2.15 -5.51
C VAL A 81 -4.35 1.58 -5.84
N ASN A 82 -4.08 0.32 -5.49
CA ASN A 82 -2.97 -0.47 -6.05
C ASN A 82 -3.13 -0.77 -7.56
N ARG A 83 -4.22 -0.33 -8.20
CA ARG A 83 -4.44 -0.38 -9.65
C ARG A 83 -4.32 0.98 -10.35
N GLU A 84 -3.37 1.84 -10.00
CA GLU A 84 -3.04 3.00 -10.86
C GLU A 84 -1.52 3.19 -11.08
N GLY A 85 -1.01 2.46 -12.07
CA GLY A 85 -0.36 3.05 -13.26
C GLY A 85 1.11 3.49 -13.21
N VAL A 86 1.67 3.96 -12.09
CA VAL A 86 3.08 4.43 -12.06
C VAL A 86 3.88 3.84 -10.90
N GLU A 87 3.26 3.60 -9.74
CA GLU A 87 3.89 2.87 -8.63
C GLU A 87 3.83 1.36 -8.81
N SER A 88 2.80 0.84 -9.50
CA SER A 88 2.65 -0.60 -9.79
C SER A 88 3.76 -1.15 -10.68
N ARG A 89 4.31 -0.32 -11.59
CA ARG A 89 5.34 -0.77 -12.54
C ARG A 89 6.72 -0.79 -11.93
N ALA A 90 7.07 0.23 -11.15
CA ALA A 90 8.29 0.21 -10.34
C ALA A 90 8.29 -0.96 -9.35
N GLN A 91 7.14 -1.27 -8.75
CA GLN A 91 6.99 -2.43 -7.87
C GLN A 91 7.04 -3.76 -8.63
N ALA A 92 6.42 -3.85 -9.81
CA ALA A 92 6.53 -5.01 -10.67
C ALA A 92 7.97 -5.27 -11.14
N TYR A 93 8.74 -4.20 -11.41
CA TYR A 93 10.18 -4.31 -11.65
C TYR A 93 10.93 -4.81 -10.44
N LEU A 94 10.62 -4.31 -9.24
CA LEU A 94 11.24 -4.79 -8.02
C LEU A 94 10.93 -6.27 -7.77
N MET A 95 9.69 -6.73 -8.03
CA MET A 95 9.34 -8.15 -7.94
C MET A 95 10.08 -9.00 -8.97
N LEU A 96 10.22 -8.51 -10.21
CA LEU A 96 11.03 -9.18 -11.23
C LEU A 96 12.49 -9.27 -10.79
N ILE A 97 13.07 -8.19 -10.30
CA ILE A 97 14.45 -8.14 -9.82
C ILE A 97 14.66 -9.09 -8.64
N ASP A 98 13.72 -9.14 -7.70
CA ASP A 98 13.77 -10.08 -6.57
C ASP A 98 13.71 -11.53 -7.06
N GLY A 99 12.79 -11.84 -7.99
CA GLY A 99 12.73 -13.15 -8.64
C GLY A 99 14.03 -13.54 -9.34
N MET A 100 14.67 -12.61 -10.06
CA MET A 100 15.98 -12.84 -10.71
C MET A 100 17.08 -13.16 -9.69
N LEU A 101 17.05 -12.56 -8.51
CA LEU A 101 18.02 -12.79 -7.45
C LEU A 101 17.78 -14.12 -6.71
N GLN A 102 16.55 -14.60 -6.69
CA GLN A 102 16.18 -15.91 -6.15
C GLN A 102 16.46 -17.05 -7.14
N CYS A 103 16.56 -16.74 -8.44
CA CYS A 103 16.95 -17.70 -9.47
C CYS A 103 18.38 -18.19 -9.23
N SER A 104 18.54 -19.51 -9.12
CA SER A 104 19.86 -20.13 -8.94
C SER A 104 20.61 -20.31 -10.26
N THR A 105 19.92 -20.22 -11.40
CA THR A 105 20.47 -20.38 -12.74
C THR A 105 19.96 -19.32 -13.73
N GLY A 106 20.68 -19.08 -14.82
CA GLY A 106 20.31 -18.08 -15.83
C GLY A 106 19.07 -18.45 -16.68
N GLU A 107 18.69 -19.72 -16.72
CA GLU A 107 17.50 -20.18 -17.47
C GLU A 107 16.18 -19.75 -16.78
N ASP A 108 16.17 -19.70 -15.45
CA ASP A 108 15.01 -19.24 -14.68
C ASP A 108 14.74 -17.74 -14.91
N VAL A 109 15.80 -16.95 -15.11
CA VAL A 109 15.72 -15.51 -15.40
C VAL A 109 15.07 -15.25 -16.76
N ALA A 110 15.46 -16.01 -17.78
CA ALA A 110 14.91 -15.87 -19.14
C ALA A 110 13.41 -16.24 -19.17
N GLN A 111 13.00 -17.28 -18.44
CA GLN A 111 11.59 -17.63 -18.29
C GLN A 111 10.79 -16.55 -17.55
N LEU A 112 11.36 -16.01 -16.47
CA LEU A 112 10.74 -14.94 -15.69
C LEU A 112 10.51 -13.68 -16.54
N LEU A 113 11.48 -13.31 -17.38
CA LEU A 113 11.37 -12.19 -18.32
C LEU A 113 10.35 -12.47 -19.42
N SER A 114 10.36 -13.67 -19.98
CA SER A 114 9.44 -14.08 -21.04
C SER A 114 7.98 -14.17 -20.57
N ALA A 115 7.76 -14.44 -19.28
CA ALA A 115 6.44 -14.44 -18.66
C ALA A 115 5.89 -13.02 -18.42
N ASN A 116 6.74 -11.99 -18.51
CA ASN A 116 6.39 -10.60 -18.23
C ASN A 116 6.85 -9.63 -19.33
N PRO A 117 6.46 -9.84 -20.60
CA PRO A 117 6.96 -9.08 -21.74
C PRO A 117 6.61 -7.58 -21.67
N ASP A 118 5.45 -7.22 -21.10
CA ASP A 118 5.02 -5.82 -20.89
C ASP A 118 5.91 -5.02 -19.92
N LEU A 119 6.73 -5.71 -19.14
CA LEU A 119 7.68 -5.11 -18.20
C LEU A 119 9.11 -5.05 -18.78
N VAL A 120 9.36 -5.66 -19.94
CA VAL A 120 10.71 -5.69 -20.54
C VAL A 120 10.92 -4.47 -21.42
N ASP A 121 11.34 -3.37 -20.80
CA ASP A 121 11.63 -2.12 -21.48
C ASP A 121 12.75 -1.32 -20.78
N ALA A 122 13.07 -0.14 -21.32
CA ALA A 122 14.13 0.72 -20.81
C ALA A 122 13.97 1.12 -19.32
N GLY A 123 12.74 1.18 -18.81
CA GLY A 123 12.43 1.43 -17.40
C GLY A 123 12.91 0.29 -16.48
N LEU A 124 12.75 -0.97 -16.90
CA LEU A 124 13.23 -2.13 -16.15
C LEU A 124 14.76 -2.13 -16.08
N VAL A 125 15.42 -1.88 -17.21
CA VAL A 125 16.89 -1.78 -17.28
C VAL A 125 17.43 -0.73 -16.29
N GLN A 126 16.80 0.45 -16.24
CA GLN A 126 17.17 1.50 -15.29
C GLN A 126 16.95 1.07 -13.83
N MET A 127 15.87 0.35 -13.55
CA MET A 127 15.56 -0.11 -12.20
C MET A 127 16.55 -1.18 -11.72
N ILE A 128 16.89 -2.15 -12.58
CA ILE A 128 17.92 -3.17 -12.31
C ILE A 128 19.25 -2.50 -11.96
N ALA A 129 19.67 -1.49 -12.73
CA ALA A 129 20.92 -0.77 -12.49
C ALA A 129 20.92 -0.04 -11.13
N LYS A 130 19.81 0.61 -10.75
CA LYS A 130 19.67 1.26 -9.44
C LYS A 130 19.77 0.27 -8.28
N VAL A 131 19.10 -0.89 -8.38
CA VAL A 131 19.17 -1.93 -7.34
C VAL A 131 20.58 -2.50 -7.25
N ALA A 132 21.24 -2.75 -8.39
CA ALA A 132 22.61 -3.23 -8.41
C ALA A 132 23.58 -2.26 -7.72
N GLN A 133 23.44 -0.95 -7.97
CA GLN A 133 24.24 0.08 -7.29
C GLN A 133 23.99 0.10 -5.78
N ALA A 134 22.72 0.01 -5.35
CA ALA A 134 22.37 -0.06 -3.94
C ALA A 134 22.95 -1.32 -3.26
N MET A 135 22.95 -2.45 -3.96
CA MET A 135 23.56 -3.70 -3.48
C MET A 135 25.08 -3.61 -3.37
N ALA A 136 25.75 -3.00 -4.35
CA ALA A 136 27.18 -2.76 -4.30
C ALA A 136 27.56 -1.88 -3.09
N ALA A 137 26.77 -0.82 -2.82
CA ALA A 137 26.96 0.03 -1.64
C ALA A 137 26.79 -0.71 -0.31
N LYS A 138 25.98 -1.78 -0.28
CA LYS A 138 25.81 -2.68 0.88
C LYS A 138 26.83 -3.82 0.93
N GLY A 139 27.81 -3.87 0.02
CA GLY A 139 28.83 -4.92 -0.06
C GLY A 139 28.38 -6.22 -0.74
N GLN A 140 27.18 -6.25 -1.33
CA GLN A 140 26.62 -7.40 -2.04
C GLN A 140 27.13 -7.47 -3.50
N ASN A 141 28.46 -7.49 -3.66
CA ASN A 141 29.13 -7.34 -4.95
C ASN A 141 28.75 -8.43 -5.98
N LYS A 142 28.51 -9.68 -5.54
CA LYS A 142 28.12 -10.77 -6.45
C LYS A 142 26.74 -10.53 -7.07
N SER A 143 25.76 -10.18 -6.24
CA SER A 143 24.39 -9.86 -6.69
C SER A 143 24.36 -8.59 -7.54
N ALA A 144 25.16 -7.58 -7.17
CA ALA A 144 25.29 -6.35 -7.96
C ALA A 144 25.86 -6.62 -9.36
N SER A 145 26.96 -7.37 -9.46
CA SER A 145 27.55 -7.71 -10.77
C SER A 145 26.61 -8.55 -11.63
N PHE A 146 25.87 -9.48 -11.04
CA PHE A 146 24.85 -10.26 -11.74
C PHE A 146 23.74 -9.36 -12.32
N LEU A 147 23.17 -8.45 -11.51
CA LEU A 147 22.13 -7.54 -11.98
C LEU A 147 22.64 -6.59 -13.08
N LEU A 148 23.88 -6.10 -12.99
CA LEU A 148 24.47 -5.27 -14.04
C LEU A 148 24.63 -6.03 -15.37
N GLN A 149 24.99 -7.32 -15.31
CA GLN A 149 25.07 -8.17 -16.49
C GLN A 149 23.68 -8.32 -17.12
N VAL A 150 22.66 -8.66 -16.32
CA VAL A 150 21.26 -8.78 -16.79
C VAL A 150 20.75 -7.47 -17.41
N ALA A 151 21.03 -6.32 -16.79
CA ALA A 151 20.66 -5.02 -17.35
C ALA A 151 21.31 -4.75 -18.72
N THR A 152 22.57 -5.17 -18.89
CA THR A 152 23.32 -5.01 -20.15
C THR A 152 22.72 -5.90 -21.24
N ASP A 153 22.46 -7.17 -20.93
CA ASP A 153 21.87 -8.13 -21.87
C ASP A 153 20.47 -7.68 -22.29
N LEU A 154 19.63 -7.22 -21.35
CA LEU A 154 18.32 -6.66 -21.65
C LEU A 154 18.39 -5.42 -22.54
N ALA A 155 19.32 -4.50 -22.27
CA ALA A 155 19.48 -3.30 -23.10
C ALA A 155 19.88 -3.65 -24.55
N GLN A 156 20.70 -4.69 -24.75
CA GLN A 156 21.02 -5.18 -26.08
C GLN A 156 19.79 -5.78 -26.77
N ILE A 157 19.00 -6.60 -26.07
CA ILE A 157 17.79 -7.22 -26.64
C ILE A 157 16.79 -6.16 -27.08
N ILE A 158 16.54 -5.15 -26.24
CA ILE A 158 15.61 -4.05 -26.53
C ILE A 158 16.08 -3.26 -27.77
N ASN A 159 17.37 -2.92 -27.86
CA ASN A 159 17.92 -2.18 -28.99
C ASN A 159 18.05 -3.02 -30.28
N SER A 160 18.15 -4.34 -30.17
CA SER A 160 18.27 -5.25 -31.32
C SER A 160 16.92 -5.64 -31.93
N GLY A 161 15.83 -5.46 -31.19
CA GLY A 161 14.46 -5.77 -31.61
C GLY A 161 13.66 -4.56 -32.11
N SER A 162 14.31 -3.40 -32.31
CA SER A 162 13.73 -2.16 -32.86
C SER A 162 13.92 -2.03 -34.37
#